data_AF-A0A9P8KZW6-F1
#
_entry.id   AF-A0A9P8KZW6-F1
#
_cell.length_a   1.000
_cell.length_b   1.000
_cell.length_c   1.000
_cell.angle_alpha   90.00
_cell.angle_beta   90.00
_cell.angle_gamma   90.00
#
_symmetry.space_group_name_H-M   'P 1'
#
loop_
_entity.id
_entity.type
_entity.pdbx_description
1 polymer ?
#
loop_
_entity_poly.entity_id
_entity_poly.type
_entity_poly.pdbx_seq_one_letter_code
_entity_poly.pdbx_strand_id
1 'polypeptide(L)'
;MDSSHHRKIELQSPEDLRYLIDNVSRRAREKIDLNLPPSAAPEGEDALRRRVEELVHEFEPYDRRLHTRVQTLQASIESSTLALSQLRRDAPAAAADAYIRQSAERAAAAAAAVAELNAAATVVEGRMPLDLKPLERQEEVERAYGRSLEVLGGLKSGLPATAAKLERARKAAEHVEKTR
;
A
#
# COMPACT_ATOMS: atom_id res chain seq x y z
N MET A 1 -42.55 0.85 19.64
CA MET A 1 -42.16 -0.42 20.27
C MET A 1 -42.22 -0.21 21.77
N ASP A 2 -42.90 -1.14 22.44
CA ASP A 2 -43.48 -1.05 23.77
C ASP A 2 -42.52 -0.48 24.80
N SER A 3 -42.82 0.69 25.34
CA SER A 3 -42.07 1.24 26.46
C SER A 3 -42.34 0.33 27.66
N SER A 4 -41.35 -0.48 28.00
CA SER A 4 -41.30 -1.35 29.18
C SER A 4 -41.33 -0.46 30.44
N HIS A 5 -42.49 0.10 30.67
CA HIS A 5 -42.90 0.83 31.84
C HIS A 5 -43.23 -0.24 32.87
N HIS A 6 -42.24 -0.61 33.66
CA HIS A 6 -42.49 -1.35 34.88
C HIS A 6 -43.54 -0.56 35.64
N ARG A 7 -44.56 -1.28 36.12
CA ARG A 7 -45.63 -0.64 36.88
C ARG A 7 -44.98 0.13 38.03
N LYS A 8 -45.26 1.42 38.12
CA LYS A 8 -44.78 2.24 39.24
C LYS A 8 -45.26 1.57 40.52
N ILE A 9 -44.33 1.30 41.42
CA ILE A 9 -44.66 0.77 42.74
C ILE A 9 -45.01 1.99 43.57
N GLU A 10 -46.30 2.18 43.80
CA GLU A 10 -46.78 3.21 44.71
C GLU A 10 -46.44 2.77 46.14
N LEU A 11 -45.71 3.61 46.87
CA LEU A 11 -45.43 3.40 48.28
C LEU A 11 -46.59 3.98 49.10
N GLN A 12 -47.05 3.25 50.12
CA GLN A 12 -48.17 3.72 50.93
C GLN A 12 -47.72 4.82 51.89
N SER A 13 -46.45 4.82 52.29
CA SER A 13 -45.86 5.83 53.16
C SER A 13 -44.38 6.08 52.84
N PRO A 14 -43.80 7.21 53.30
CA PRO A 14 -42.35 7.45 53.23
C PRO A 14 -41.52 6.50 54.12
N GLU A 15 -42.15 5.80 55.07
CA GLU A 15 -41.50 4.83 55.94
C GLU A 15 -41.23 3.51 55.20
N ASP A 16 -42.09 3.15 54.24
CA ASP A 16 -41.89 1.98 53.37
C ASP A 16 -40.59 2.09 52.58
N LEU A 17 -40.26 3.29 52.08
CA LEU A 17 -39.00 3.52 51.38
C LEU A 17 -37.79 3.29 52.28
N ARG A 18 -37.85 3.79 53.53
CA ARG A 18 -36.79 3.59 54.52
C ARG A 18 -36.63 2.10 54.85
N TYR A 19 -37.74 1.40 55.06
CA TYR A 19 -37.74 -0.04 55.31
C TYR A 19 -37.10 -0.82 54.16
N LEU A 20 -37.42 -0.47 52.91
CA LEU A 20 -36.85 -1.11 51.73
C LEU A 20 -35.34 -0.83 51.62
N ILE A 21 -34.90 0.41 51.83
CA ILE A 21 -33.48 0.77 51.82
C ILE A 21 -32.73 0.00 52.91
N ASP A 22 -33.24 -0.01 54.15
CA ASP A 22 -32.61 -0.72 55.27
C ASP A 22 -32.54 -2.23 55.03
N ASN A 23 -33.58 -2.82 54.42
CA ASN A 23 -33.59 -4.24 54.06
C ASN A 23 -32.55 -4.54 52.98
N VAL A 24 -32.51 -3.74 51.90
CA VAL A 24 -31.52 -3.89 50.82
C VAL A 24 -30.09 -3.72 51.35
N SER A 25 -29.82 -2.67 52.13
CA SER A 25 -28.50 -2.42 52.71
C SER A 25 -28.07 -3.55 53.66
N ARG A 26 -28.99 -4.06 54.49
CA ARG A 26 -28.73 -5.22 55.36
C ARG A 26 -28.40 -6.47 54.56
N ARG A 27 -29.18 -6.80 53.52
CA ARG A 27 -28.91 -7.95 52.64
C ARG A 27 -27.61 -7.80 51.88
N ALA A 28 -27.28 -6.59 51.44
CA ALA A 28 -26.01 -6.32 50.78
C ALA A 28 -24.83 -6.57 51.74
N ARG A 29 -24.92 -6.10 52.99
CA ARG A 29 -23.90 -6.38 54.03
C ARG A 29 -23.76 -7.87 54.33
N GLU A 30 -24.87 -8.59 54.52
CA GLU A 30 -24.84 -10.06 54.70
C GLU A 30 -24.13 -10.76 53.53
N LYS A 31 -24.36 -10.28 52.29
CA LYS A 31 -23.71 -10.83 51.10
C LYS A 31 -22.22 -10.47 51.04
N ILE A 32 -21.84 -9.26 51.44
CA ILE A 32 -20.44 -8.85 51.55
C ILE A 32 -19.74 -9.70 52.60
N ASP A 33 -20.31 -9.85 53.80
CA ASP A 33 -19.70 -10.64 54.88
C ASP A 33 -19.54 -12.13 54.51
N LEU A 34 -20.46 -12.68 53.70
CA LEU A 34 -20.35 -14.04 53.19
C LEU A 34 -19.21 -14.22 52.18
N ASN A 35 -19.00 -13.26 51.27
CA ASN A 35 -18.04 -13.40 50.16
C ASN A 35 -16.68 -12.73 50.45
N LEU A 36 -16.63 -11.79 51.37
CA LEU A 36 -15.48 -11.01 51.82
C LEU A 36 -15.47 -10.99 53.36
N PRO A 37 -15.26 -12.15 54.01
CA PRO A 37 -15.30 -12.23 55.47
C PRO A 37 -14.13 -11.44 56.08
N PRO A 38 -14.36 -10.72 57.20
CA PRO A 38 -13.34 -9.87 57.83
C PRO A 38 -12.11 -10.64 58.32
N SER A 39 -12.23 -11.96 58.52
CA SER A 39 -11.14 -12.85 58.91
C SER A 39 -10.22 -13.28 57.76
N ALA A 40 -10.61 -13.04 56.51
CA ALA A 40 -9.80 -13.40 55.33
C ALA A 40 -8.80 -12.30 54.94
N ALA A 41 -8.84 -11.13 55.59
CA ALA A 41 -7.94 -10.02 55.32
C ALA A 41 -6.65 -10.16 56.17
N PRO A 42 -5.45 -10.19 55.56
CA PRO A 42 -4.20 -10.13 56.31
C PRO A 42 -4.04 -8.73 56.93
N GLU A 43 -3.80 -8.70 58.25
CA GLU A 43 -3.52 -7.56 59.12
C GLU A 43 -3.53 -6.15 58.47
N GLY A 44 -4.71 -5.58 58.24
CA GLY A 44 -4.84 -4.12 58.23
C GLY A 44 -5.93 -3.53 57.38
N GLU A 45 -6.09 -3.92 56.12
CA GLU A 45 -6.99 -3.18 55.23
C GLU A 45 -7.51 -4.02 54.06
N ASP A 46 -8.79 -4.42 54.09
CA ASP A 46 -9.46 -5.02 52.93
C ASP A 46 -9.95 -3.91 51.99
N ALA A 47 -9.06 -3.50 51.08
CA ALA A 47 -9.35 -2.48 50.07
C ALA A 47 -10.52 -2.90 49.15
N LEU A 48 -10.67 -4.20 48.87
CA LEU A 48 -11.74 -4.71 48.02
C LEU A 48 -13.08 -4.63 48.75
N ARG A 49 -13.14 -5.06 50.01
CA ARG A 49 -14.34 -4.95 50.85
C ARG A 49 -14.78 -3.50 51.02
N ARG A 50 -13.86 -2.58 51.35
CA ARG A 50 -14.18 -1.13 51.43
C ARG A 50 -14.73 -0.60 50.11
N ARG A 51 -14.11 -0.94 48.98
CA ARG A 51 -14.58 -0.48 47.67
C ARG A 51 -15.98 -1.01 47.33
N VAL A 52 -16.28 -2.26 47.69
CA VAL A 52 -17.61 -2.85 47.50
C VAL A 52 -18.64 -2.20 48.43
N GLU A 53 -18.30 -1.91 49.68
CA GLU A 53 -19.16 -1.18 50.62
C GLU A 53 -19.48 0.24 50.13
N GLU A 54 -18.47 0.96 49.63
CA GLU A 54 -18.65 2.27 48.99
C GLU A 54 -19.62 2.21 47.80
N LEU A 55 -19.43 1.25 46.88
CA LEU A 55 -20.29 1.09 45.70
C LEU A 55 -21.74 0.73 46.05
N VAL A 56 -21.96 -0.02 47.14
CA VAL A 56 -23.31 -0.31 47.64
C VAL A 56 -23.97 0.92 48.24
N HIS A 57 -23.18 1.81 48.86
CA HIS A 57 -23.67 3.06 49.44
C HIS A 57 -23.89 4.16 48.39
N GLU A 58 -23.07 4.22 47.34
CA GLU A 58 -23.17 5.16 46.21
C GLU A 58 -24.09 4.62 45.11
N PHE A 59 -25.24 4.06 45.49
CA PHE A 59 -26.17 3.45 44.54
C PHE A 59 -26.69 4.48 43.53
N GLU A 60 -26.07 4.54 42.36
CA GLU A 60 -26.60 5.25 41.21
C GLU A 60 -27.69 4.40 40.54
N PRO A 61 -28.89 4.96 40.30
CA PRO A 61 -29.94 4.26 39.59
C PRO A 61 -29.49 3.86 38.19
N TYR A 62 -29.67 2.58 37.85
CA TYR A 62 -29.34 2.07 36.52
C TYR A 62 -30.14 2.76 35.41
N ASP A 63 -29.47 3.59 34.59
CA ASP A 63 -30.11 4.26 33.46
C ASP A 63 -30.20 3.33 32.24
N ARG A 64 -31.40 2.81 32.03
CA ARG A 64 -31.73 1.93 30.90
C ARG A 64 -31.62 2.62 29.56
N ARG A 65 -31.89 3.93 29.47
CA ARG A 65 -31.78 4.67 28.20
C ARG A 65 -30.32 4.73 27.77
N LEU A 66 -29.44 5.04 28.72
CA LEU A 66 -28.00 5.02 28.49
C LEU A 66 -27.54 3.62 28.11
N HIS A 67 -28.00 2.58 28.81
CA HIS A 67 -27.66 1.20 28.48
C HIS A 67 -28.12 0.79 27.07
N THR A 68 -29.38 1.06 26.69
CA THR A 68 -29.88 0.78 25.34
C THR A 68 -29.09 1.55 24.29
N ARG A 69 -28.69 2.80 24.58
CA ARG A 69 -27.84 3.58 23.68
C ARG A 69 -26.45 2.95 23.51
N VAL A 70 -25.84 2.48 24.59
CA VAL A 70 -24.56 1.75 24.55
C VAL A 70 -24.69 0.49 23.71
N GLN A 71 -25.72 -0.33 23.93
CA GLN A 71 -25.96 -1.54 23.14
C GLN A 71 -26.15 -1.22 21.65
N THR A 72 -26.90 -0.17 21.33
CA THR A 72 -27.13 0.26 19.94
C THR A 72 -25.82 0.71 19.27
N LEU A 73 -25.01 1.48 20.00
CA LEU A 73 -23.71 1.93 19.51
C LEU A 73 -22.75 0.75 19.31
N GLN A 74 -22.74 -0.22 20.22
CA GLN A 74 -21.95 -1.44 20.07
C GLN A 74 -22.35 -2.23 18.81
N ALA A 75 -23.64 -2.45 18.59
CA ALA A 75 -24.13 -3.10 17.37
C ALA A 75 -23.71 -2.32 16.09
N SER A 76 -23.76 -0.98 16.13
CA SER A 76 -23.32 -0.13 15.02
C SER A 76 -21.81 -0.20 14.78
N ILE A 77 -21.00 -0.37 15.83
CA ILE A 77 -19.55 -0.55 15.72
C ILE A 77 -19.25 -1.90 15.08
N GLU A 78 -19.93 -2.96 15.52
CA GLU A 78 -19.77 -4.31 14.97
C GLU A 78 -20.13 -4.34 13.48
N SER A 79 -21.27 -3.74 13.08
CA SER A 79 -21.67 -3.68 11.68
C SER A 79 -20.69 -2.90 10.82
N SER A 80 -20.16 -1.78 11.33
CA SER A 80 -19.18 -0.96 10.61
C SER A 80 -17.83 -1.65 10.49
N THR A 81 -17.43 -2.41 11.51
CA THR A 81 -16.20 -3.20 11.51
C THR A 81 -16.29 -4.33 10.48
N LEU A 82 -17.44 -5.00 10.40
CA LEU A 82 -17.70 -6.00 9.37
C LEU A 82 -17.68 -5.39 7.96
N ALA A 83 -18.37 -4.26 7.76
CA ALA A 83 -18.41 -3.56 6.48
C ALA A 83 -17.00 -3.10 6.04
N LEU A 84 -16.19 -2.59 6.96
CA LEU A 84 -14.81 -2.21 6.69
C LEU A 84 -13.94 -3.42 6.31
N SER A 85 -14.13 -4.57 6.98
CA SER A 85 -13.44 -5.81 6.65
C SER A 85 -13.78 -6.29 5.23
N GLN A 86 -15.07 -6.30 4.87
CA GLN A 86 -15.54 -6.62 3.53
C GLN A 86 -14.96 -5.66 2.48
N LEU A 87 -15.03 -4.34 2.76
CA LEU A 87 -14.48 -3.33 1.85
C LEU A 87 -12.98 -3.52 1.63
N ARG A 88 -12.20 -3.81 2.68
CA ARG A 88 -10.76 -4.09 2.57
C ARG A 88 -10.45 -5.35 1.77
N ARG A 89 -11.35 -6.34 1.80
CA ARG A 89 -11.20 -7.59 1.04
C ARG A 89 -11.52 -7.39 -0.44
N ASP A 90 -12.62 -6.70 -0.74
CA ASP A 90 -13.19 -6.69 -2.09
C ASP A 90 -12.76 -5.47 -2.92
N ALA A 91 -12.59 -4.31 -2.28
CA ALA A 91 -12.28 -3.07 -3.00
C ALA A 91 -10.93 -3.08 -3.74
N PRO A 92 -9.82 -3.64 -3.20
CA PRO A 92 -8.54 -3.61 -3.91
C PRO A 92 -8.58 -4.40 -5.23
N ALA A 93 -9.17 -5.59 -5.22
CA ALA A 93 -9.31 -6.42 -6.42
C ALA A 93 -10.26 -5.76 -7.44
N ALA A 94 -11.42 -5.27 -6.97
CA ALA A 94 -12.38 -4.59 -7.83
C ALA A 94 -11.79 -3.32 -8.49
N ALA A 95 -11.00 -2.54 -7.74
CA ALA A 95 -10.33 -1.35 -8.27
C ALA A 95 -9.24 -1.70 -9.30
N ALA A 96 -8.45 -2.74 -9.03
CA ALA A 96 -7.45 -3.23 -9.97
C ALA A 96 -8.10 -3.71 -11.29
N ASP A 97 -9.17 -4.50 -11.21
CA ASP A 97 -9.91 -4.98 -12.37
C ASP A 97 -10.54 -3.86 -13.19
N ALA A 98 -11.06 -2.82 -12.52
CA ALA A 98 -11.60 -1.64 -13.17
C ALA A 98 -10.51 -0.85 -13.90
N TYR A 99 -9.34 -0.68 -13.28
CA TYR A 99 -8.20 0.00 -13.89
C TYR A 99 -7.66 -0.76 -15.11
N ILE A 100 -7.49 -2.08 -15.00
CA ILE A 100 -7.05 -2.94 -16.10
C ILE A 100 -8.02 -2.82 -17.28
N ARG A 101 -9.33 -2.94 -17.03
CA ARG A 101 -10.36 -2.79 -18.08
C ARG A 101 -10.29 -1.44 -18.76
N GLN A 102 -10.25 -0.35 -18.00
CA GLN A 102 -10.15 0.99 -18.56
C GLN A 102 -8.87 1.18 -19.38
N SER A 103 -7.74 0.62 -18.91
CA SER A 103 -6.47 0.70 -19.64
C SER A 103 -6.51 -0.07 -20.96
N ALA A 104 -7.17 -1.24 -20.99
CA ALA A 104 -7.34 -2.05 -22.19
C ALA A 104 -8.27 -1.36 -23.21
N GLU A 105 -9.36 -0.76 -22.74
CA GLU A 105 -10.27 0.05 -23.58
C GLU A 105 -9.54 1.24 -24.20
N ARG A 106 -8.75 1.98 -23.41
CA ARG A 106 -7.94 3.10 -23.90
C ARG A 106 -6.88 2.64 -24.90
N ALA A 107 -6.22 1.51 -24.64
CA ALA A 107 -5.23 0.94 -25.56
C ALA A 107 -5.87 0.51 -26.88
N ALA A 108 -7.06 -0.11 -26.83
CA ALA A 108 -7.82 -0.48 -28.01
C ALA A 108 -8.26 0.74 -28.83
N ALA A 109 -8.74 1.80 -28.16
CA ALA A 109 -9.11 3.04 -28.83
C ALA A 109 -7.90 3.74 -29.47
N ALA A 110 -6.76 3.79 -28.77
CA ALA A 110 -5.52 4.33 -29.33
C ALA A 110 -5.02 3.50 -30.52
N ALA A 111 -5.07 2.16 -30.43
CA ALA A 111 -4.71 1.27 -31.53
C ALA A 111 -5.63 1.47 -32.75
N ALA A 112 -6.93 1.64 -32.55
CA ALA A 112 -7.87 1.94 -33.63
C ALA A 112 -7.56 3.30 -34.30
N ALA A 113 -7.29 4.35 -33.51
CA ALA A 113 -6.90 5.65 -34.05
C ALA A 113 -5.59 5.60 -34.85
N VAL A 114 -4.59 4.86 -34.35
CA VAL A 114 -3.33 4.62 -35.08
C VAL A 114 -3.59 3.83 -36.37
N ALA A 115 -4.47 2.83 -36.33
CA ALA A 115 -4.83 2.06 -37.52
C ALA A 115 -5.54 2.93 -38.58
N GLU A 116 -6.43 3.84 -38.17
CA GLU A 116 -7.05 4.81 -39.07
C GLU A 116 -6.03 5.78 -39.68
N LEU A 117 -5.11 6.31 -38.87
CA LEU A 117 -4.02 7.18 -39.35
C LEU A 117 -3.11 6.43 -40.33
N ASN A 118 -2.76 5.18 -40.04
CA ASN A 118 -1.96 4.34 -40.92
C ASN A 118 -2.71 3.99 -42.21
N ALA A 119 -4.03 3.74 -42.14
CA ALA A 119 -4.87 3.50 -43.31
C ALA A 119 -4.99 4.76 -44.17
N ALA A 120 -5.11 5.94 -43.55
CA ALA A 120 -5.06 7.22 -44.27
C ALA A 120 -3.68 7.46 -44.89
N ALA A 121 -2.60 7.10 -44.19
CA ALA A 121 -1.23 7.20 -44.70
C ALA A 121 -0.95 6.23 -45.85
N THR A 122 -1.52 5.02 -45.85
CA THR A 122 -1.43 4.10 -47.01
C THR A 122 -2.24 4.59 -48.19
N VAL A 123 -3.33 5.35 -48.00
CA VAL A 123 -3.99 6.08 -49.11
C VAL A 123 -3.08 7.19 -49.69
N VAL A 124 -2.14 7.72 -48.89
CA VAL A 124 -1.06 8.61 -49.32
C VAL A 124 0.18 7.82 -49.82
N GLU A 125 0.03 6.55 -50.21
CA GLU A 125 0.90 5.92 -51.23
C GLU A 125 0.76 6.59 -52.62
N GLY A 126 0.09 7.74 -52.72
CA GLY A 126 0.64 8.83 -53.52
C GLY A 126 2.00 9.26 -52.93
N ARG A 127 3.03 8.42 -53.10
CA ARG A 127 4.43 8.84 -53.07
C ARG A 127 4.44 10.23 -53.70
N MET A 128 4.83 11.28 -52.98
CA MET A 128 5.45 12.38 -53.70
C MET A 128 6.64 11.71 -54.37
N PRO A 129 6.65 11.51 -55.70
CA PRO A 129 7.82 10.99 -56.34
C PRO A 129 8.82 12.12 -56.21
N LEU A 130 9.64 12.07 -55.16
CA LEU A 130 10.90 12.77 -55.18
C LEU A 130 11.59 12.18 -56.41
N ASP A 131 11.71 13.00 -57.45
CA ASP A 131 12.37 12.67 -58.71
C ASP A 131 13.88 12.53 -58.44
N LEU A 132 14.19 11.52 -57.63
CA LEU A 132 15.53 11.14 -57.25
C LEU A 132 16.12 10.49 -58.48
N LYS A 133 16.84 11.31 -59.26
CA LYS A 133 17.66 10.79 -60.33
C LYS A 133 18.60 9.71 -59.76
N PRO A 134 18.77 8.58 -60.47
CA PRO A 134 19.75 7.58 -60.07
C PRO A 134 21.12 8.24 -59.93
N LEU A 135 21.84 7.93 -58.85
CA LEU A 135 23.13 8.53 -58.54
C LEU A 135 24.17 8.08 -59.59
N GLU A 136 24.42 8.93 -60.59
CA GLU A 136 25.25 8.64 -61.76
C GLU A 136 26.65 8.10 -61.43
N ARG A 137 27.19 8.40 -60.24
CA ARG A 137 28.55 8.05 -59.82
C ARG A 137 28.61 7.10 -58.62
N GLN A 138 27.50 6.48 -58.25
CA GLN A 138 27.44 5.64 -57.04
C GLN A 138 28.46 4.51 -57.08
N GLU A 139 28.47 3.71 -58.14
CA GLU A 139 29.40 2.59 -58.26
C GLU A 139 30.86 3.03 -58.28
N GLU A 140 31.15 4.20 -58.88
CA GLU A 140 32.51 4.75 -58.89
C GLU A 140 32.98 5.13 -57.49
N VAL A 141 32.10 5.77 -56.71
CA VAL A 141 32.37 6.18 -55.32
C VAL A 141 32.55 4.96 -54.43
N GLU A 142 31.67 3.96 -54.56
CA GLU A 142 31.78 2.70 -53.81
C GLU A 142 33.08 1.95 -54.14
N ARG A 143 33.42 1.84 -55.43
CA ARG A 143 34.69 1.24 -55.87
C ARG A 143 35.90 2.03 -55.37
N ALA A 144 35.85 3.36 -55.40
CA ALA A 144 36.94 4.21 -54.91
C ALA A 144 37.11 4.05 -53.39
N TYR A 145 36.01 4.04 -52.64
CA TYR A 145 36.02 3.84 -51.19
C TYR A 145 36.56 2.46 -50.82
N GLY A 146 36.16 1.40 -51.53
CA GLY A 146 36.72 0.05 -51.36
C GLY A 146 38.23 0.00 -51.56
N ARG A 147 38.75 0.60 -52.64
CA ARG A 147 40.19 0.72 -52.87
C ARG A 147 40.90 1.49 -51.75
N SER A 148 40.29 2.58 -51.26
CA SER A 148 40.85 3.35 -50.15
C SER A 148 40.92 2.54 -48.85
N LEU A 149 39.92 1.71 -48.56
CA LEU A 149 39.94 0.81 -47.41
C LEU A 149 41.00 -0.29 -47.54
N GLU A 150 41.21 -0.84 -48.74
CA GLU A 150 42.29 -1.81 -48.98
C GLU A 150 43.66 -1.19 -48.74
N VAL A 151 43.91 0.02 -49.27
CA VAL A 151 45.16 0.76 -49.05
C VAL A 151 45.36 1.03 -47.56
N LEU A 152 44.32 1.47 -46.86
CA LEU A 152 44.39 1.74 -45.42
C LEU A 152 44.63 0.45 -44.62
N GLY A 153 44.04 -0.67 -45.03
CA GLY A 153 44.27 -1.99 -44.44
C GLY A 153 45.70 -2.49 -44.64
N GLY A 154 46.26 -2.31 -45.84
CA GLY A 154 47.66 -2.60 -46.14
C GLY A 154 48.64 -1.73 -45.35
N LEU A 155 48.33 -0.44 -45.20
CA LEU A 155 49.13 0.46 -44.36
C LEU A 155 49.06 0.03 -42.89
N LYS A 156 47.86 -0.28 -42.38
CA LYS A 156 47.66 -0.74 -41.00
C LYS A 156 48.45 -2.02 -40.70
N SER A 157 48.52 -2.98 -41.63
CA SER A 157 49.26 -4.23 -41.44
C SER A 157 50.78 -4.07 -41.66
N GLY A 158 51.20 -3.16 -42.55
CA GLY A 158 52.60 -2.91 -42.88
C GLY A 158 53.34 -1.99 -41.90
N LEU A 159 52.65 -1.00 -41.31
CA LEU A 159 53.23 -0.02 -40.39
C LEU A 159 53.97 -0.66 -39.18
N PRO A 160 53.45 -1.72 -38.53
CA PRO A 160 54.17 -2.39 -37.45
C PRO A 160 55.49 -3.02 -37.90
N ALA A 161 55.53 -3.59 -39.10
CA ALA A 161 56.73 -4.22 -39.64
C ALA A 161 57.81 -3.20 -40.00
N THR A 162 57.42 -2.05 -40.58
CA THR A 162 58.35 -0.93 -40.85
C THR A 162 58.83 -0.29 -39.55
N ALA A 163 57.95 -0.11 -38.55
CA ALA A 163 58.33 0.39 -37.23
C ALA A 163 59.33 -0.56 -36.54
N ALA A 164 59.10 -1.87 -36.61
CA ALA A 164 60.03 -2.85 -36.06
C ALA A 164 61.40 -2.86 -36.77
N LYS A 165 61.44 -2.64 -38.10
CA LYS A 165 62.71 -2.48 -38.84
C LYS A 165 63.45 -1.21 -38.41
N LEU A 166 62.74 -0.09 -38.24
CA LEU A 166 63.29 1.17 -37.76
C LEU A 166 63.90 1.01 -36.35
N GLU A 167 63.16 0.38 -35.43
CA GLU A 167 63.63 0.10 -34.06
C GLU A 167 64.89 -0.77 -34.06
N ARG A 168 64.95 -1.81 -34.90
CA ARG A 168 66.15 -2.66 -35.02
C ARG A 168 67.34 -1.87 -35.58
N ALA A 169 67.13 -1.05 -36.61
CA ALA A 169 68.18 -0.21 -37.18
C ALA A 169 68.70 0.80 -36.15
N ARG A 170 67.80 1.39 -35.36
CA ARG A 170 68.14 2.31 -34.27
C ARG A 170 68.98 1.62 -33.18
N LYS A 171 68.55 0.44 -32.71
CA LYS A 171 69.31 -0.35 -31.74
C LYS A 171 70.71 -0.74 -32.26
N ALA A 172 70.81 -1.09 -33.54
CA ALA A 172 72.10 -1.40 -34.16
C ALA A 172 73.01 -0.17 -34.20
N ALA A 173 72.49 1.00 -34.56
CA ALA A 173 73.22 2.26 -34.54
C ALA A 173 73.72 2.62 -33.12
N GLU A 174 72.85 2.52 -32.11
CA GLU A 174 73.21 2.75 -30.70
C GLU A 174 74.31 1.78 -30.20
N HIS A 175 74.30 0.53 -30.65
CA HIS A 175 75.33 -0.43 -30.28
C HIS A 175 76.69 -0.08 -30.91
N VAL A 176 76.71 0.33 -32.18
CA VAL A 176 77.94 0.79 -32.85
C VAL A 176 78.51 2.02 -32.15
N GLU A 177 77.67 2.97 -31.72
CA GLU A 177 78.11 4.15 -30.97
C GLU A 177 78.69 3.80 -29.59
N LYS A 178 78.13 2.83 -28.87
CA LYS A 178 78.63 2.39 -27.55
C LYS A 178 79.90 1.54 -27.60
N THR A 179 80.24 0.95 -28.74
CA THR A 179 81.39 0.05 -28.90
C THR A 179 82.63 0.79 -29.46
N ARG A 180 82.57 2.12 -29.54
CA ARG A 180 83.66 3.02 -29.92
C ARG A 180 84.15 3.78 -28.69
#